data_AF-A0A7S0ZNS7-F1
#
_entry.id   AF-A0A7S0ZNS7-F1
#
_cell.length_a   1.000
_cell.length_b   1.000
_cell.length_c   1.000
_cell.angle_alpha   90.00
_cell.angle_beta   90.00
_cell.angle_gamma   90.00
#
_symmetry.space_group_name_H-M   'P 1'
#
loop_
_entity.id
_entity.type
_entity.pdbx_description
1 polymer ?
#
loop_
_entity_poly.entity_id
_entity_poly.type
_entity_poly.pdbx_seq_one_letter_code
_entity_poly.pdbx_strand_id
1 'polypeptide(L)'
;MEMADSVRPVAGVSLDAGAAEPHELSCHIGEQVLLPGVQDAAAILGTADFLLLAGGAGMSADSGLFTFASMTDKLGSLLGQGVTYDQAAGVDMMAKNPSLFYGFWFASASSYAKAEPHEGYAILRRWRELVEKRRSLAVPPGPASTFSLTSNVDGFLRRSGVSLPNGLAQVHGCVEKWQCGGVPSGKRFPLFARGRCSDELFDPPTSLGFDPDAMRYDGEAPRCPRCGDGVLRPHVYLFGDGNKFVDAQQETGTQDFSRWCEEVRALLSSDASLRLAIVEIGCGLRVPNIRKRCEEFLTSCPREQARLIRINPEAEATDQQFHAPPSVVVKAGARVALKSIHMQLERSRTSAQ
;
A
#
# COMPACT_ATOMS: atom_id res chain seq x y z
N MET A 1 37.87 -34.20 -55.34
CA MET A 1 38.59 -35.05 -54.39
C MET A 1 38.20 -34.57 -53.02
N GLU A 2 37.45 -35.41 -52.33
CA GLU A 2 36.77 -35.17 -51.06
C GLU A 2 37.75 -34.82 -49.93
N MET A 3 37.29 -34.04 -48.95
CA MET A 3 37.01 -34.55 -47.60
C MET A 3 36.21 -33.50 -46.84
N ALA A 4 35.03 -33.93 -46.42
CA ALA A 4 34.11 -33.22 -45.55
C ALA A 4 34.60 -33.28 -44.10
N ASP A 5 34.35 -32.22 -43.33
CA ASP A 5 34.33 -32.31 -41.87
C ASP A 5 33.04 -31.71 -41.33
N SER A 6 32.41 -32.50 -40.47
CA SER A 6 31.00 -32.43 -40.10
C SER A 6 30.71 -31.33 -39.08
N VAL A 7 29.75 -30.46 -39.39
CA VAL A 7 29.06 -29.61 -38.43
C VAL A 7 27.99 -30.46 -37.72
N ARG A 8 28.11 -30.64 -36.41
CA ARG A 8 27.06 -31.23 -35.57
C ARG A 8 26.01 -30.14 -35.23
N PRO A 9 24.72 -30.34 -35.50
CA PRO A 9 23.68 -29.44 -35.01
C PRO A 9 23.34 -29.78 -33.55
N VAL A 10 23.29 -28.76 -32.70
CA VAL A 10 22.79 -28.86 -31.33
C VAL A 10 21.27 -28.93 -31.37
N ALA A 11 20.72 -29.90 -30.64
CA ALA A 11 19.31 -30.27 -30.60
C ALA A 11 18.38 -29.08 -30.30
N GLY A 12 17.39 -28.89 -31.17
CA GLY A 12 16.22 -28.06 -30.89
C GLY A 12 15.35 -28.76 -29.85
N VAL A 13 15.02 -28.06 -28.78
CA VAL A 13 14.01 -28.48 -27.82
C VAL A 13 12.65 -28.09 -28.39
N SER A 14 11.96 -29.06 -28.98
CA SER A 14 10.52 -28.98 -29.24
C SER A 14 9.78 -29.13 -27.92
N LEU A 15 8.94 -28.16 -27.56
CA LEU A 15 7.92 -28.31 -26.52
C LEU A 15 6.57 -28.34 -27.23
N ASP A 16 6.23 -29.52 -27.76
CA ASP A 16 4.88 -29.82 -28.21
C ASP A 16 3.92 -29.77 -27.03
N ALA A 17 2.88 -28.95 -27.21
CA ALA A 17 1.75 -28.81 -26.31
C ALA A 17 0.91 -30.09 -26.34
N GLY A 18 1.10 -30.94 -25.32
CA GLY A 18 0.19 -32.05 -25.03
C GLY A 18 -1.12 -31.51 -24.45
N ALA A 19 -2.17 -31.55 -25.26
CA ALA A 19 -3.54 -31.33 -24.81
C ALA A 19 -3.97 -32.46 -23.86
N ALA A 20 -4.31 -32.11 -22.62
CA ALA A 20 -4.92 -33.02 -21.66
C ALA A 20 -6.44 -32.75 -21.61
N GLU A 21 -7.23 -33.78 -21.92
CA GLU A 21 -8.69 -33.84 -21.79
C GLU A 21 -9.15 -33.65 -20.33
N PRO A 22 -10.40 -33.20 -20.10
CA PRO A 22 -10.85 -32.69 -18.82
C PRO A 22 -11.19 -33.83 -17.84
N HIS A 23 -10.38 -33.99 -16.79
CA HIS A 23 -10.79 -34.77 -15.64
C HIS A 23 -11.82 -34.00 -14.82
N GLU A 24 -13.04 -34.51 -14.77
CA GLU A 24 -14.08 -34.14 -13.82
C GLU A 24 -13.52 -34.22 -12.39
N LEU A 25 -13.33 -33.06 -11.76
CA LEU A 25 -12.98 -32.95 -10.35
C LEU A 25 -14.22 -33.23 -9.50
N SER A 26 -14.33 -34.49 -9.06
CA SER A 26 -15.26 -34.89 -8.02
C SER A 26 -15.00 -34.11 -6.73
N CYS A 27 -16.07 -33.55 -6.16
CA CYS A 27 -16.06 -32.82 -4.91
C CYS A 27 -15.67 -33.71 -3.72
N HIS A 28 -14.41 -33.61 -3.28
CA HIS A 28 -14.04 -34.02 -1.93
C HIS A 28 -14.03 -32.75 -1.05
N ILE A 29 -15.05 -32.63 -0.20
CA ILE A 29 -15.08 -31.66 0.91
C ILE A 29 -14.09 -32.18 1.97
N GLY A 30 -12.80 -32.01 1.69
CA GLY A 30 -11.77 -32.10 2.72
C GLY A 30 -11.90 -30.87 3.60
N GLU A 31 -11.93 -31.08 4.91
CA GLU A 31 -11.91 -30.04 5.94
C GLU A 31 -10.66 -29.16 5.70
N GLN A 32 -10.84 -28.02 5.03
CA GLN A 32 -9.72 -27.10 4.78
C GLN A 32 -9.25 -26.57 6.12
N VAL A 33 -8.05 -26.97 6.55
CA VAL A 33 -7.38 -26.42 7.72
C VAL A 33 -7.24 -24.91 7.51
N LEU A 34 -8.03 -24.13 8.25
CA LEU A 34 -7.97 -22.68 8.19
C LEU A 34 -6.64 -22.20 8.79
N LEU A 35 -6.04 -21.17 8.19
CA LEU A 35 -4.89 -20.51 8.78
C LEU A 35 -5.26 -20.00 10.19
N PRO A 36 -4.35 -20.11 11.18
CA PRO A 36 -4.57 -19.54 12.49
C PRO A 36 -5.04 -18.07 12.41
N GLY A 37 -6.02 -17.72 13.24
CA GLY A 37 -6.62 -16.38 13.29
C GLY A 37 -7.67 -16.07 12.22
N VAL A 38 -7.83 -16.89 11.17
CA VAL A 38 -8.83 -16.64 10.11
C VAL A 38 -10.25 -16.65 10.66
N GLN A 39 -10.58 -17.62 11.52
CA GLN A 39 -11.90 -17.73 12.13
C GLN A 39 -12.21 -16.53 13.03
N ASP A 40 -11.27 -16.13 13.88
CA ASP A 40 -11.43 -14.98 14.79
C ASP A 40 -11.52 -13.66 14.02
N ALA A 41 -10.70 -13.48 12.99
CA ALA A 41 -10.76 -12.32 12.10
C ALA A 41 -12.12 -12.22 11.40
N ALA A 42 -12.65 -13.34 10.90
CA ALA A 42 -13.97 -13.39 10.29
C ALA A 42 -15.08 -13.06 11.31
N ALA A 43 -14.99 -13.55 12.55
CA ALA A 43 -15.95 -13.23 13.61
C ALA A 43 -15.94 -11.75 14.00
N ILE A 44 -14.76 -11.14 14.11
CA ILE A 44 -14.60 -9.69 14.36
C ILE A 44 -15.25 -8.88 13.22
N LEU A 45 -14.93 -9.18 11.96
CA LEU A 45 -15.53 -8.49 10.81
C LEU A 45 -17.04 -8.72 10.71
N GLY A 46 -17.49 -9.91 11.06
CA GLY A 46 -18.89 -10.31 11.06
C GLY A 46 -19.76 -9.47 12.01
N THR A 47 -19.18 -8.84 13.02
CA THR A 47 -19.89 -8.02 14.01
C THR A 47 -19.53 -6.54 13.97
N ALA A 48 -18.60 -6.12 13.10
CA ALA A 48 -18.08 -4.76 13.07
C ALA A 48 -19.11 -3.71 12.60
N ASP A 49 -19.31 -2.68 13.39
CA ASP A 49 -20.10 -1.48 13.06
C ASP A 49 -19.22 -0.41 12.39
N PHE A 50 -17.93 -0.40 12.71
CA PHE A 50 -16.94 0.46 12.09
C PHE A 50 -15.76 -0.35 11.57
N LEU A 51 -15.16 0.10 10.47
CA LEU A 51 -14.04 -0.58 9.82
C LEU A 51 -12.93 0.40 9.43
N LEU A 52 -11.75 0.24 10.03
CA LEU A 52 -10.53 0.88 9.57
C LEU A 52 -9.73 -0.11 8.71
N LEU A 53 -9.52 0.23 7.44
CA LEU A 53 -8.66 -0.52 6.52
C LEU A 53 -7.30 0.17 6.42
N ALA A 54 -6.26 -0.47 6.96
CA ALA A 54 -4.92 0.09 7.06
C ALA A 54 -3.92 -0.72 6.22
N GLY A 55 -3.27 -0.08 5.23
CA GLY A 55 -2.43 -0.76 4.24
C GLY A 55 -1.00 -0.25 4.19
N GLY A 56 -0.04 -1.18 4.23
CA GLY A 56 1.37 -0.96 3.91
C GLY A 56 1.81 -1.67 2.63
N ALA A 57 3.11 -1.62 2.31
CA ALA A 57 3.62 -2.09 1.01
C ALA A 57 3.32 -3.58 0.75
N GLY A 58 3.27 -4.40 1.80
CA GLY A 58 2.92 -5.83 1.68
C GLY A 58 1.47 -6.07 1.22
N MET A 59 0.58 -5.07 1.33
CA MET A 59 -0.79 -5.15 0.81
C MET A 59 -0.80 -5.27 -0.71
N SER A 60 0.07 -4.52 -1.40
CA SER A 60 0.11 -4.50 -2.87
C SER A 60 1.08 -5.52 -3.46
N ALA A 61 1.85 -6.24 -2.64
CA ALA A 61 2.92 -7.15 -3.08
C ALA A 61 2.40 -8.28 -3.98
N ASP A 62 1.22 -8.84 -3.67
CA ASP A 62 0.56 -9.87 -4.49
C ASP A 62 0.12 -9.37 -5.89
N SER A 63 0.23 -8.06 -6.16
CA SER A 63 -0.02 -7.44 -7.47
C SER A 63 1.26 -7.24 -8.30
N GLY A 64 2.38 -7.83 -7.86
CA GLY A 64 3.68 -7.68 -8.51
C GLY A 64 4.40 -6.36 -8.18
N LEU A 65 3.91 -5.58 -7.22
CA LEU A 65 4.57 -4.36 -6.75
C LEU A 65 5.63 -4.70 -5.69
N PHE A 66 6.75 -3.99 -5.75
CA PHE A 66 7.83 -4.20 -4.80
C PHE A 66 7.49 -3.67 -3.41
N THR A 67 7.85 -4.42 -2.38
CA THR A 67 7.99 -3.91 -1.01
C THR A 67 9.31 -3.15 -0.85
N PHE A 68 9.45 -2.37 0.23
CA PHE A 68 10.72 -1.72 0.57
C PHE A 68 11.93 -2.68 0.55
N ALA A 69 11.77 -3.90 1.07
CA ALA A 69 12.84 -4.88 1.10
C ALA A 69 13.22 -5.34 -0.32
N SER A 70 12.23 -5.84 -1.07
CA SER A 70 12.46 -6.32 -2.45
C SER A 70 12.95 -5.25 -3.42
N MET A 71 12.58 -3.98 -3.21
CA MET A 71 13.10 -2.87 -4.02
C MET A 71 14.54 -2.53 -3.64
N THR A 72 14.91 -2.58 -2.36
CA THR A 72 16.32 -2.43 -1.94
C THR A 72 17.18 -3.50 -2.62
N ASP A 73 16.73 -4.75 -2.65
CA ASP A 73 17.48 -5.84 -3.29
C ASP A 73 17.63 -5.61 -4.81
N LYS A 74 16.55 -5.17 -5.48
CA LYS A 74 16.60 -4.82 -6.90
C LYS A 74 17.58 -3.68 -7.18
N LEU A 75 17.54 -2.60 -6.38
CA LEU A 75 18.43 -1.45 -6.54
C LEU A 75 19.90 -1.86 -6.34
N GLY A 76 20.19 -2.67 -5.32
CA GLY A 76 21.53 -3.18 -5.07
C GLY A 76 22.07 -4.07 -6.19
N SER A 77 21.20 -4.88 -6.81
CA SER A 77 21.56 -5.68 -7.98
C SER A 77 21.79 -4.82 -9.23
N LEU A 78 21.01 -3.76 -9.43
CA LEU A 78 21.00 -2.99 -10.67
C LEU A 78 22.08 -1.91 -10.72
N LEU A 79 22.30 -1.21 -9.61
CA LEU A 79 23.13 0.01 -9.56
C LEU A 79 24.50 -0.24 -8.90
N GLY A 80 24.79 -1.50 -8.56
CA GLY A 80 25.94 -1.90 -7.75
C GLY A 80 25.66 -1.86 -6.24
N GLN A 81 26.49 -2.56 -5.47
CA GLN A 81 26.37 -2.61 -4.01
C GLN A 81 26.51 -1.21 -3.41
N GLY A 82 25.40 -0.56 -3.06
CA GLY A 82 25.45 0.71 -2.34
C GLY A 82 24.18 1.55 -2.32
N VAL A 83 23.32 1.50 -3.35
CA VAL A 83 22.10 2.32 -3.38
C VAL A 83 20.95 1.59 -2.71
N THR A 84 20.52 2.09 -1.56
CA THR A 84 19.33 1.58 -0.85
C THR A 84 18.05 2.28 -1.31
N TYR A 85 16.88 1.70 -1.00
CA TYR A 85 15.59 2.34 -1.28
C TYR A 85 15.49 3.75 -0.72
N ASP A 86 15.89 3.95 0.53
CA ASP A 86 15.81 5.26 1.20
C ASP A 86 16.71 6.31 0.55
N GLN A 87 17.83 5.89 -0.02
CA GLN A 87 18.69 6.77 -0.81
C GLN A 87 18.04 7.12 -2.15
N ALA A 88 17.55 6.13 -2.91
CA ALA A 88 16.88 6.37 -4.20
C ALA A 88 15.62 7.24 -4.06
N ALA A 89 14.83 6.98 -3.01
CA ALA A 89 13.64 7.75 -2.62
C ALA A 89 13.96 8.95 -1.71
N GLY A 90 15.20 9.44 -1.73
CA GLY A 90 15.68 10.51 -0.86
C GLY A 90 15.77 11.87 -1.56
N VAL A 91 15.60 12.94 -0.79
CA VAL A 91 15.79 14.33 -1.26
C VAL A 91 17.22 14.59 -1.72
N ASP A 92 18.19 13.95 -1.07
CA ASP A 92 19.60 14.02 -1.48
C ASP A 92 19.83 13.52 -2.90
N MET A 93 19.16 12.44 -3.30
CA MET A 93 19.28 11.88 -4.65
C MET A 93 18.74 12.84 -5.70
N MET A 94 17.60 13.47 -5.43
CA MET A 94 17.02 14.49 -6.31
C MET A 94 18.00 15.65 -6.58
N ALA A 95 18.73 16.10 -5.55
CA ALA A 95 19.65 17.22 -5.68
C ALA A 95 21.01 16.82 -6.28
N LYS A 96 21.54 15.63 -5.94
CA LYS A 96 22.91 15.22 -6.27
C LYS A 96 23.01 14.35 -7.52
N ASN A 97 21.98 13.58 -7.82
CA ASN A 97 21.93 12.68 -8.97
C ASN A 97 20.48 12.59 -9.52
N PRO A 98 20.01 13.66 -10.18
CA PRO A 98 18.65 13.73 -10.69
C PRO A 98 18.34 12.62 -11.69
N SER A 99 19.31 12.18 -12.50
CA SER A 99 19.12 11.07 -13.46
C SER A 99 18.62 9.80 -12.78
N LEU A 100 19.25 9.41 -11.67
CA LEU A 100 18.82 8.23 -10.90
C LEU A 100 17.50 8.49 -10.16
N PHE A 101 17.34 9.68 -9.56
CA PHE A 101 16.10 10.03 -8.85
C PHE A 101 14.87 9.93 -9.76
N TYR A 102 14.92 10.58 -10.93
CA TYR A 102 13.82 10.58 -11.87
C TYR A 102 13.62 9.22 -12.53
N GLY A 103 14.71 8.51 -12.86
CA GLY A 103 14.61 7.14 -13.36
C GLY A 103 13.88 6.21 -12.38
N PHE A 104 14.22 6.27 -11.09
CA PHE A 104 13.54 5.52 -10.04
C PHE A 104 12.04 5.88 -9.91
N TRP A 105 11.71 7.18 -9.84
CA TRP A 105 10.32 7.60 -9.65
C TRP A 105 9.45 7.42 -10.90
N PHE A 106 9.99 7.57 -12.10
CA PHE A 106 9.28 7.26 -13.35
C PHE A 106 9.06 5.76 -13.52
N ALA A 107 10.05 4.92 -13.21
CA ALA A 107 9.87 3.48 -13.20
C ALA A 107 8.81 3.05 -12.17
N SER A 108 8.83 3.65 -10.97
CA SER A 108 7.84 3.40 -9.93
C SER A 108 6.44 3.83 -10.37
N ALA A 109 6.27 5.07 -10.86
CA ALA A 109 5.00 5.59 -11.36
C ALA A 109 4.45 4.71 -12.49
N SER A 110 5.29 4.33 -13.46
CA SER A 110 4.88 3.44 -14.55
C SER A 110 4.47 2.07 -14.05
N SER A 111 5.17 1.51 -13.06
CA SER A 111 4.82 0.21 -12.48
C SER A 111 3.46 0.26 -11.79
N TYR A 112 3.24 1.28 -10.96
CA TYR A 112 1.97 1.48 -10.25
C TYR A 112 0.80 1.75 -11.19
N ALA A 113 1.02 2.46 -12.29
CA ALA A 113 -0.02 2.72 -13.28
C ALA A 113 -0.42 1.46 -14.08
N LYS A 114 0.54 0.57 -14.38
CA LYS A 114 0.32 -0.65 -15.19
C LYS A 114 -0.17 -1.84 -14.37
N ALA A 115 0.14 -1.88 -13.06
CA ALA A 115 -0.20 -3.00 -12.21
C ALA A 115 -1.70 -3.03 -11.88
N GLU A 116 -2.28 -4.23 -11.95
CA GLU A 116 -3.67 -4.49 -11.60
C GLU A 116 -3.80 -4.89 -10.12
N PRO A 117 -4.72 -4.30 -9.34
CA PRO A 117 -4.95 -4.71 -7.96
C PRO A 117 -5.36 -6.18 -7.87
N HIS A 118 -4.69 -6.96 -7.03
CA HIS A 118 -5.07 -8.36 -6.80
C HIS A 118 -6.50 -8.49 -6.20
N GLU A 119 -7.10 -9.68 -6.26
CA GLU A 119 -8.49 -9.95 -5.86
C GLU A 119 -8.87 -9.51 -4.41
N GLY A 120 -7.88 -9.31 -3.54
CA GLY A 120 -8.08 -8.88 -2.16
C GLY A 120 -8.65 -7.46 -2.07
N TYR A 121 -8.35 -6.57 -3.02
CA TYR A 121 -8.95 -5.23 -3.03
C TYR A 121 -10.47 -5.28 -3.28
N ALA A 122 -10.93 -6.18 -4.14
CA ALA A 122 -12.36 -6.40 -4.35
C ALA A 122 -13.04 -6.94 -3.08
N ILE A 123 -12.34 -7.80 -2.33
CA ILE A 123 -12.80 -8.31 -1.03
C ILE A 123 -12.93 -7.18 0.00
N LEU A 124 -11.94 -6.29 0.10
CA LEU A 124 -11.98 -5.15 0.99
C LEU A 124 -13.16 -4.22 0.69
N ARG A 125 -13.45 -4.00 -0.59
CA ARG A 125 -14.64 -3.24 -1.01
C ARG A 125 -15.92 -3.91 -0.53
N ARG A 126 -16.05 -5.24 -0.64
CA ARG A 126 -17.21 -5.97 -0.12
C ARG A 126 -17.33 -5.87 1.40
N TRP A 127 -16.22 -5.90 2.13
CA TRP A 127 -16.23 -5.71 3.58
C TRP A 127 -16.70 -4.30 3.95
N ARG A 128 -16.26 -3.27 3.21
CA ARG A 128 -16.76 -1.91 3.37
C ARG A 128 -18.28 -1.86 3.20
N GLU A 129 -18.77 -2.34 2.07
CA GLU A 129 -20.20 -2.34 1.72
C GLU A 129 -21.06 -3.08 2.78
N LEU A 130 -20.53 -4.16 3.35
CA LEU A 130 -21.19 -4.90 4.42
C LEU A 130 -21.35 -4.06 5.69
N VAL A 131 -20.29 -3.35 6.09
CA VAL A 131 -20.29 -2.50 7.30
C VAL A 131 -21.14 -1.25 7.08
N GLU A 132 -21.10 -0.64 5.89
CA GLU A 132 -22.01 0.45 5.48
C GLU A 132 -23.47 0.02 5.54
N LYS A 133 -23.81 -1.14 4.99
CA LYS A 133 -25.18 -1.66 5.03
C LYS A 133 -25.67 -1.83 6.47
N ARG A 134 -24.84 -2.39 7.35
CA ARG A 134 -25.17 -2.54 8.79
C ARG A 134 -25.46 -1.19 9.45
N ARG A 135 -24.62 -0.19 9.21
CA ARG A 135 -24.76 1.14 9.80
C ARG A 135 -25.83 2.02 9.17
N SER A 136 -26.19 1.78 7.91
CA SER A 136 -27.21 2.56 7.20
C SER A 136 -28.59 2.54 7.87
N LEU A 137 -28.83 1.56 8.75
CA LEU A 137 -30.06 1.40 9.53
C LEU A 137 -30.03 2.13 10.88
N ALA A 138 -28.90 2.75 11.26
CA ALA A 138 -28.74 3.42 12.55
C ALA A 138 -29.33 4.85 12.52
N VAL A 139 -29.95 5.26 13.63
CA VAL A 139 -30.50 6.60 13.83
C VAL A 139 -29.95 7.17 15.14
N PRO A 140 -29.39 8.40 15.16
CA PRO A 140 -29.17 9.33 14.04
C PRO A 140 -28.04 8.88 13.09
N PRO A 141 -27.96 9.44 11.86
CA PRO A 141 -26.83 9.21 10.98
C PRO A 141 -25.53 9.67 11.67
N GLY A 142 -24.58 8.76 11.80
CA GLY A 142 -23.26 9.01 12.38
C GLY A 142 -22.19 9.33 11.33
N PRO A 143 -20.89 9.28 11.69
CA PRO A 143 -19.82 9.39 10.72
C PRO A 143 -19.85 8.21 9.73
N ALA A 144 -19.07 8.31 8.67
CA ALA A 144 -18.85 7.18 7.77
C ALA A 144 -18.48 5.93 8.57
N SER A 145 -19.05 4.78 8.24
CA SER A 145 -18.76 3.55 8.98
C SER A 145 -17.38 2.99 8.68
N THR A 146 -16.72 3.48 7.62
CA THR A 146 -15.44 2.95 7.17
C THR A 146 -14.45 4.06 6.84
N PHE A 147 -13.17 3.80 7.07
CA PHE A 147 -12.08 4.67 6.65
C PHE A 147 -10.89 3.86 6.14
N SER A 148 -10.16 4.40 5.17
CA SER A 148 -8.93 3.79 4.64
C SER A 148 -7.71 4.62 5.03
N LEU A 149 -6.65 3.96 5.50
CA LEU A 149 -5.39 4.59 5.89
C LEU A 149 -4.25 3.86 5.18
N THR A 150 -3.33 4.56 4.51
CA THR A 150 -2.23 3.89 3.82
C THR A 150 -0.94 4.70 3.78
N SER A 151 0.18 3.97 3.82
CA SER A 151 1.51 4.48 3.47
C SER A 151 1.86 4.21 2.01
N ASN A 152 1.05 3.45 1.28
CA ASN A 152 1.30 3.17 -0.12
C ASN A 152 0.99 4.41 -0.95
N VAL A 153 1.80 4.61 -1.98
CA VAL A 153 1.66 5.75 -2.89
C VAL A 153 1.09 5.34 -4.25
N ASP A 154 0.72 4.05 -4.40
CA ASP A 154 0.31 3.39 -5.65
C ASP A 154 -1.12 3.72 -6.14
N GLY A 155 -1.98 4.26 -5.27
CA GLY A 155 -3.36 4.62 -5.56
C GLY A 155 -4.36 3.45 -5.56
N PHE A 156 -3.97 2.22 -5.21
CA PHE A 156 -4.82 1.04 -5.39
C PHE A 156 -6.11 1.06 -4.57
N LEU A 157 -6.08 1.58 -3.34
CA LEU A 157 -7.28 1.72 -2.50
C LEU A 157 -8.36 2.58 -3.17
N ARG A 158 -7.93 3.67 -3.84
CA ARG A 158 -8.82 4.55 -4.59
C ARG A 158 -9.28 3.91 -5.90
N ARG A 159 -8.34 3.41 -6.71
CA ARG A 159 -8.66 2.80 -8.03
C ARG A 159 -9.55 1.55 -7.92
N SER A 160 -9.48 0.83 -6.81
CA SER A 160 -10.30 -0.35 -6.56
C SER A 160 -11.70 -0.03 -6.02
N GLY A 161 -11.98 1.25 -5.72
CA GLY A 161 -13.23 1.69 -5.10
C GLY A 161 -13.39 1.18 -3.66
N VAL A 162 -12.29 0.87 -2.97
CA VAL A 162 -12.31 0.48 -1.55
C VAL A 162 -12.58 1.70 -0.68
N SER A 163 -11.93 2.82 -0.97
CA SER A 163 -12.09 4.04 -0.18
C SER A 163 -13.26 4.89 -0.65
N LEU A 164 -13.92 5.53 0.30
CA LEU A 164 -14.96 6.54 0.03
C LEU A 164 -14.33 7.90 -0.32
N PRO A 165 -15.10 8.80 -0.96
CA PRO A 165 -14.76 10.22 -0.97
C PRO A 165 -14.50 10.71 0.46
N ASN A 166 -13.38 11.39 0.70
CA ASN A 166 -12.92 11.86 2.01
C ASN A 166 -12.72 10.74 3.06
N GLY A 167 -12.74 9.47 2.65
CA GLY A 167 -12.53 8.28 3.49
C GLY A 167 -11.18 7.60 3.26
N LEU A 168 -10.17 8.38 2.85
CA LEU A 168 -8.82 7.91 2.57
C LEU A 168 -7.78 8.88 3.11
N ALA A 169 -6.85 8.38 3.92
CA ALA A 169 -5.64 9.08 4.30
C ALA A 169 -4.40 8.42 3.70
N GLN A 170 -3.66 9.18 2.89
CA GLN A 170 -2.40 8.78 2.27
C GLN A 170 -1.24 9.46 3.01
N VAL A 171 -0.75 8.83 4.09
CA VAL A 171 0.20 9.49 5.02
C VAL A 171 1.57 9.78 4.42
N HIS A 172 1.88 9.15 3.28
CA HIS A 172 3.11 9.41 2.50
C HIS A 172 2.82 10.07 1.16
N GLY A 173 1.61 10.58 0.94
CA GLY A 173 1.20 11.20 -0.31
C GLY A 173 0.90 10.21 -1.44
N CYS A 174 1.10 10.64 -2.69
CA CYS A 174 0.77 9.89 -3.89
C CYS A 174 1.74 10.18 -5.03
N VAL A 175 2.03 9.17 -5.85
CA VAL A 175 2.82 9.31 -7.09
C VAL A 175 2.05 9.99 -8.23
N GLU A 176 0.72 10.04 -8.15
CA GLU A 176 -0.16 10.61 -9.19
C GLU A 176 -0.24 12.15 -9.15
N LYS A 177 0.35 12.76 -8.12
CA LYS A 177 0.49 14.20 -8.00
C LYS A 177 1.95 14.55 -7.73
N TRP A 178 2.34 15.73 -8.21
CA TRP A 178 3.71 16.22 -8.12
C TRP A 178 3.72 17.61 -7.47
N GLN A 179 4.83 17.98 -6.85
CA GLN A 179 4.97 19.24 -6.14
C GLN A 179 6.31 19.89 -6.49
N CYS A 180 6.42 21.20 -6.22
CA CYS A 180 7.71 21.87 -6.27
C CYS A 180 8.65 21.31 -5.19
N GLY A 181 9.85 20.88 -5.60
CA GLY A 181 10.92 20.41 -4.72
C GLY A 181 11.87 21.51 -4.25
N GLY A 182 11.74 22.71 -4.80
CA GLY A 182 12.65 23.84 -4.57
C GLY A 182 13.77 23.92 -5.61
N VAL A 183 14.70 24.86 -5.43
CA VAL A 183 15.81 25.09 -6.35
C VAL A 183 17.07 24.44 -5.79
N PRO A 184 17.64 23.40 -6.43
CA PRO A 184 18.90 22.79 -5.99
C PRO A 184 20.02 23.83 -5.94
N SER A 185 20.88 23.77 -4.93
CA SER A 185 21.97 24.74 -4.77
C SER A 185 23.21 24.43 -5.60
N GLY A 186 23.31 23.19 -6.12
CA GLY A 186 24.55 22.64 -6.69
C GLY A 186 25.66 22.37 -5.66
N LYS A 187 25.38 22.49 -4.36
CA LYS A 187 26.35 22.32 -3.26
C LYS A 187 25.99 21.12 -2.39
N ARG A 188 26.96 20.64 -1.61
CA ARG A 188 26.74 19.59 -0.59
C ARG A 188 25.80 20.05 0.53
N PHE A 189 25.92 21.30 0.97
CA PHE A 189 25.04 21.93 1.94
C PHE A 189 25.04 23.47 1.78
N PRO A 190 23.90 24.15 1.89
CA PRO A 190 22.54 23.58 1.91
C PRO A 190 22.22 22.89 0.58
N LEU A 191 21.42 21.82 0.57
CA LEU A 191 21.06 21.10 -0.68
C LEU A 191 20.23 21.95 -1.66
N PHE A 192 19.46 22.90 -1.11
CA PHE A 192 18.59 23.79 -1.88
C PHE A 192 18.96 25.24 -1.59
N ALA A 193 19.03 26.04 -2.65
CA ALA A 193 19.19 27.49 -2.54
C ALA A 193 17.86 28.16 -2.13
N ARG A 194 16.73 27.54 -2.50
CA ARG A 194 15.37 28.00 -2.15
C ARG A 194 14.45 26.79 -1.95
N GLY A 195 13.56 26.87 -0.96
CA GLY A 195 12.52 25.87 -0.75
C GLY A 195 11.46 25.84 -1.87
N ARG A 196 10.43 25.01 -1.70
CA ARG A 196 9.28 24.97 -2.61
C ARG A 196 8.63 26.36 -2.72
N CYS A 197 8.07 26.68 -3.89
CA CYS A 197 7.45 27.99 -4.12
C CYS A 197 6.00 28.08 -3.64
N SER A 198 5.32 26.95 -3.47
CA SER A 198 3.90 26.85 -3.13
C SER A 198 3.55 25.44 -2.66
N ASP A 199 2.37 25.28 -2.08
CA ASP A 199 1.76 24.00 -1.74
C ASP A 199 0.88 23.43 -2.87
N GLU A 200 0.84 24.11 -4.02
CA GLU A 200 0.11 23.64 -5.21
C GLU A 200 0.66 22.29 -5.72
N LEU A 201 -0.26 21.38 -6.03
CA LEU A 201 0.03 20.08 -6.62
C LEU A 201 -0.24 20.12 -8.13
N PHE A 202 0.62 19.46 -8.89
CA PHE A 202 0.62 19.41 -10.34
C PHE A 202 0.42 17.98 -10.83
N ASP A 203 0.03 17.84 -12.09
CA ASP A 203 0.03 16.55 -12.76
C ASP A 203 1.46 16.06 -13.00
N PRO A 204 1.67 14.73 -13.09
CA PRO A 204 3.00 14.17 -13.35
C PRO A 204 3.58 14.69 -14.67
N PRO A 205 4.88 15.00 -14.72
CA PRO A 205 5.54 15.35 -15.97
C PRO A 205 5.64 14.11 -16.88
N THR A 206 5.81 14.35 -18.18
CA THR A 206 6.01 13.27 -19.13
C THR A 206 7.30 12.51 -18.82
N SER A 207 7.21 11.18 -18.73
CA SER A 207 8.36 10.31 -18.55
C SER A 207 8.94 9.84 -19.90
N LEU A 208 9.03 10.72 -20.91
CA LEU A 208 9.67 10.33 -22.17
C LEU A 208 11.19 10.28 -21.98
N GLY A 209 11.83 9.18 -22.37
CA GLY A 209 13.30 9.04 -22.33
C GLY A 209 13.89 8.57 -21.00
N PHE A 210 13.09 7.96 -20.11
CA PHE A 210 13.66 7.14 -19.03
C PHE A 210 13.90 5.71 -19.50
N ASP A 211 14.98 5.11 -19.01
CA ASP A 211 15.30 3.70 -19.15
C ASP A 211 14.78 2.95 -17.90
N PRO A 212 13.72 2.13 -18.03
CA PRO A 212 13.17 1.36 -16.92
C PRO A 212 14.11 0.26 -16.42
N ASP A 213 14.98 -0.26 -17.29
CA ASP A 213 15.89 -1.35 -16.97
C ASP A 213 17.11 -0.80 -16.22
N ALA A 214 17.66 0.33 -16.66
CA ALA A 214 18.75 1.02 -15.96
C ALA A 214 18.30 1.89 -14.77
N MET A 215 16.99 2.14 -14.61
CA MET A 215 16.43 3.12 -13.67
C MET A 215 17.08 4.50 -13.81
N ARG A 216 17.29 4.95 -15.04
CA ARG A 216 17.92 6.24 -15.34
C ARG A 216 17.03 7.10 -16.21
N TYR A 217 17.17 8.40 -16.05
CA TYR A 217 16.51 9.39 -16.87
C TYR A 217 17.58 10.37 -17.38
N ASP A 218 17.75 10.42 -18.71
CA ASP A 218 18.79 11.21 -19.36
C ASP A 218 18.29 12.60 -19.79
N GLY A 219 17.01 12.89 -19.54
CA GLY A 219 16.43 14.21 -19.77
C GLY A 219 16.76 15.21 -18.66
N GLU A 220 16.42 16.48 -18.91
CA GLU A 220 16.51 17.51 -17.88
C GLU A 220 15.49 17.26 -16.76
N ALA A 221 15.90 17.55 -15.53
CA ALA A 221 15.02 17.54 -14.37
C ALA A 221 13.75 18.37 -14.67
N PRO A 222 12.54 17.79 -14.56
CA PRO A 222 11.30 18.52 -14.78
C PRO A 222 11.24 19.77 -13.90
N ARG A 223 10.83 20.90 -14.49
CA ARG A 223 10.74 22.19 -13.80
C ARG A 223 9.34 22.41 -13.23
N CYS A 224 9.28 23.14 -12.12
CA CYS A 224 8.03 23.55 -11.49
C CYS A 224 7.23 24.46 -12.44
N PRO A 225 5.98 24.09 -12.82
CA PRO A 225 5.16 24.91 -13.73
C PRO A 225 4.88 26.32 -13.21
N ARG A 226 4.88 26.50 -11.88
CA ARG A 226 4.57 27.79 -11.25
C ARG A 226 5.74 28.76 -11.22
N CYS A 227 6.95 28.30 -10.85
CA CYS A 227 8.10 29.20 -10.67
C CYS A 227 9.21 29.06 -11.72
N GLY A 228 9.20 28.01 -12.55
CA GLY A 228 10.20 27.75 -13.60
C GLY A 228 11.60 27.35 -13.09
N ASP A 229 12.02 27.85 -11.94
CA ASP A 229 13.36 27.62 -11.40
C ASP A 229 13.47 26.32 -10.60
N GLY A 230 12.40 25.96 -9.89
CA GLY A 230 12.40 24.81 -8.99
C GLY A 230 12.33 23.50 -9.76
N VAL A 231 12.94 22.45 -9.24
CA VAL A 231 12.73 21.10 -9.76
C VAL A 231 11.39 20.55 -9.26
N LEU A 232 10.68 19.82 -10.11
CA LEU A 232 9.44 19.14 -9.79
C LEU A 232 9.76 17.72 -9.29
N ARG A 233 8.95 17.21 -8.38
CA ARG A 233 9.09 15.87 -7.78
C ARG A 233 7.72 15.26 -7.49
N PRO A 234 7.62 13.93 -7.31
CA PRO A 234 6.37 13.34 -6.84
C PRO A 234 5.97 13.91 -5.47
N HIS A 235 4.66 14.02 -5.24
CA HIS A 235 4.04 14.30 -3.94
C HIS A 235 4.12 13.05 -3.07
N VAL A 236 5.33 12.59 -2.84
CA VAL A 236 5.63 11.47 -1.94
C VAL A 236 6.51 11.97 -0.83
N TYR A 237 6.25 11.55 0.41
CA TYR A 237 7.11 11.88 1.55
C TYR A 237 8.46 11.17 1.40
N LEU A 238 9.46 11.91 0.90
CA LEU A 238 10.80 11.42 0.61
C LEU A 238 11.65 11.34 1.88
N PHE A 239 12.63 10.44 1.88
CA PHE A 239 13.61 10.41 2.95
C PHE A 239 14.43 11.72 2.95
N GLY A 240 14.59 12.31 4.14
CA GLY A 240 15.28 13.60 4.28
C GLY A 240 14.43 14.82 3.90
N ASP A 241 13.10 14.68 3.80
CA ASP A 241 12.22 15.79 3.43
C ASP A 241 12.31 17.00 4.35
N GLY A 242 12.40 16.77 5.66
CA GLY A 242 12.22 17.82 6.65
C GLY A 242 10.86 18.48 6.43
N ASN A 243 10.83 19.77 6.14
CA ASN A 243 9.61 20.54 5.89
C ASN A 243 9.28 20.72 4.40
N LYS A 244 9.81 19.92 3.47
CA LYS A 244 9.62 20.12 2.02
C LYS A 244 8.35 19.51 1.46
N PHE A 245 7.87 18.42 2.04
CA PHE A 245 6.63 17.78 1.61
C PHE A 245 5.44 18.71 1.79
N VAL A 246 4.51 18.71 0.84
CA VAL A 246 3.23 19.38 1.01
C VAL A 246 2.38 18.49 1.92
N ASP A 247 2.40 18.81 3.20
CA ASP A 247 1.72 18.07 4.26
C ASP A 247 0.32 18.59 4.58
N ALA A 248 -0.22 19.46 3.71
CA ALA A 248 -1.57 19.99 3.84
C ALA A 248 -2.52 18.83 4.18
N GLN A 249 -3.05 18.86 5.41
CA GLN A 249 -3.72 17.69 5.98
C GLN A 249 -4.98 17.29 5.22
N GLN A 250 -5.54 18.24 4.48
CA GLN A 250 -6.60 18.07 3.49
C GLN A 250 -6.14 17.21 2.31
N GLU A 251 -4.99 17.52 1.72
CA GLU A 251 -4.42 16.78 0.57
C GLU A 251 -4.01 15.35 0.93
N THR A 252 -3.57 15.13 2.18
CA THR A 252 -3.18 13.80 2.66
C THR A 252 -4.34 13.02 3.28
N GLY A 253 -5.51 13.64 3.47
CA GLY A 253 -6.66 13.08 4.19
C GLY A 253 -6.42 12.82 5.68
N THR A 254 -5.30 13.30 6.24
CA THR A 254 -4.93 13.05 7.64
C THR A 254 -5.83 13.77 8.63
N GLN A 255 -6.36 14.94 8.27
CA GLN A 255 -7.35 15.64 9.09
C GLN A 255 -8.68 14.88 9.13
N ASP A 256 -9.12 14.34 7.99
CA ASP A 256 -10.34 13.52 7.93
C ASP A 256 -10.19 12.22 8.72
N PHE A 257 -9.01 11.60 8.68
CA PHE A 257 -8.71 10.45 9.52
C PHE A 257 -8.81 10.77 11.02
N SER A 258 -8.18 11.87 11.47
CA SER A 258 -8.26 12.30 12.87
C SER A 258 -9.69 12.57 13.31
N ARG A 259 -10.46 13.29 12.48
CA ARG A 259 -11.88 13.58 12.72
C ARG A 259 -12.70 12.28 12.83
N TRP A 260 -12.53 11.37 11.88
CA TRP A 260 -13.21 10.09 11.86
C TRP A 260 -12.90 9.26 13.12
N CYS A 261 -11.64 9.19 13.54
CA CYS A 261 -11.24 8.51 14.77
C CYS A 261 -11.93 9.11 16.01
N GLU A 262 -12.00 10.44 16.10
CA GLU A 262 -12.66 11.13 17.21
C GLU A 262 -14.17 10.83 17.26
N GLU A 263 -14.85 10.91 16.12
CA GLU A 263 -16.29 10.66 15.99
C GLU A 263 -16.65 9.19 16.28
N VAL A 264 -15.89 8.23 15.74
CA VAL A 264 -16.08 6.80 16.01
C VAL A 264 -15.85 6.50 17.49
N ARG A 265 -14.76 7.03 18.09
CA ARG A 265 -14.47 6.82 19.51
C ARG A 265 -15.57 7.35 20.42
N ALA A 266 -16.13 8.52 20.09
CA ALA A 266 -17.24 9.11 20.82
C ALA A 266 -18.48 8.20 20.77
N LEU A 267 -18.82 7.67 19.58
CA LEU A 267 -19.94 6.75 19.43
C LEU A 267 -19.73 5.43 20.17
N LEU A 268 -18.55 4.81 20.06
CA LEU A 268 -18.22 3.59 20.82
C LEU A 268 -18.41 3.83 22.32
N SER A 269 -17.97 4.99 22.83
CA SER A 269 -18.10 5.34 24.25
C SER A 269 -19.55 5.58 24.69
N SER A 270 -20.42 6.00 23.77
CA SER A 270 -21.84 6.24 24.05
C SER A 270 -22.71 4.98 23.96
N ASP A 271 -22.26 3.95 23.24
CA ASP A 271 -23.02 2.73 23.00
C ASP A 271 -22.10 1.50 23.06
N ALA A 272 -22.21 0.76 24.16
CA ALA A 272 -21.43 -0.45 24.44
C ALA A 272 -21.74 -1.63 23.50
N SER A 273 -22.77 -1.54 22.65
CA SER A 273 -23.09 -2.57 21.66
C SER A 273 -22.24 -2.44 20.40
N LEU A 274 -21.71 -1.25 20.10
CA LEU A 274 -20.98 -0.98 18.87
C LEU A 274 -19.59 -1.62 18.86
N ARG A 275 -19.15 -2.06 17.68
CA ARG A 275 -17.85 -2.71 17.47
C ARG A 275 -17.03 -2.06 16.36
N LEU A 276 -15.72 -1.94 16.57
CA LEU A 276 -14.75 -1.47 15.58
C LEU A 276 -13.77 -2.60 15.22
N ALA A 277 -13.65 -2.88 13.92
CA ALA A 277 -12.59 -3.70 13.36
C ALA A 277 -11.49 -2.80 12.76
N ILE A 278 -10.25 -3.00 13.16
CA ILE A 278 -9.07 -2.41 12.52
C ILE A 278 -8.37 -3.55 11.77
N VAL A 279 -8.21 -3.43 10.46
CA VAL A 279 -7.53 -4.42 9.62
C VAL A 279 -6.24 -3.82 9.10
N GLU A 280 -5.12 -4.27 9.63
CA GLU A 280 -3.78 -3.84 9.24
C GLU A 280 -3.13 -4.88 8.31
N ILE A 281 -2.74 -4.47 7.10
CA ILE A 281 -2.33 -5.37 6.02
C ILE A 281 -0.96 -4.98 5.49
N GLY A 282 0.00 -5.89 5.60
CA GLY A 282 1.31 -5.74 4.95
C GLY A 282 2.14 -4.56 5.47
N CYS A 283 1.88 -4.12 6.71
CA CYS A 283 2.68 -3.08 7.37
C CYS A 283 3.93 -3.71 8.00
N GLY A 284 5.10 -3.38 7.44
CA GLY A 284 6.41 -3.81 7.95
C GLY A 284 6.94 -2.92 9.08
N LEU A 285 8.08 -3.33 9.65
CA LEU A 285 8.69 -2.65 10.81
C LEU A 285 9.58 -1.46 10.42
N ARG A 286 10.04 -1.39 9.16
CA ARG A 286 11.00 -0.38 8.69
C ARG A 286 10.40 1.03 8.64
N VAL A 287 9.14 1.15 8.20
CA VAL A 287 8.39 2.41 8.20
C VAL A 287 7.04 2.18 8.89
N PRO A 288 7.03 2.17 10.23
CA PRO A 288 5.93 1.61 11.01
C PRO A 288 4.82 2.63 11.32
N ASN A 289 4.70 3.71 10.53
CA ASN A 289 3.73 4.79 10.80
C ASN A 289 2.28 4.31 10.84
N ILE A 290 1.92 3.37 9.97
CA ILE A 290 0.58 2.78 9.94
C ILE A 290 0.34 1.94 11.20
N ARG A 291 1.34 1.15 11.60
CA ARG A 291 1.28 0.36 12.83
C ARG A 291 1.05 1.22 14.06
N LYS A 292 1.88 2.26 14.21
CA LYS A 292 1.77 3.22 15.30
C LYS A 292 0.34 3.80 15.37
N ARG A 293 -0.21 4.26 14.25
CA ARG A 293 -1.56 4.81 14.19
C ARG A 293 -2.66 3.79 14.53
N CYS A 294 -2.52 2.54 14.10
CA CYS A 294 -3.48 1.48 14.41
C CYS A 294 -3.46 1.13 15.90
N GLU A 295 -2.28 0.97 16.49
CA GLU A 295 -2.12 0.67 17.92
C GLU A 295 -2.57 1.86 18.80
N GLU A 296 -2.29 3.10 18.39
CA GLU A 296 -2.81 4.32 19.06
C GLU A 296 -4.33 4.39 19.03
N PHE A 297 -4.94 4.14 17.87
CA PHE A 297 -6.38 4.21 17.76
C PHE A 297 -7.07 3.10 18.56
N LEU A 298 -6.53 1.86 18.51
CA LEU A 298 -6.99 0.73 19.31
C LEU A 298 -7.00 1.06 20.81
N THR A 299 -5.91 1.62 21.33
CA THR A 299 -5.78 1.95 22.76
C THR A 299 -6.63 3.14 23.20
N SER A 300 -6.97 4.04 22.27
CA SER A 300 -7.87 5.16 22.54
C SER A 300 -9.35 4.77 22.63
N CYS A 301 -9.73 3.60 22.13
CA CYS A 301 -11.11 3.12 22.14
C CYS A 301 -11.49 2.47 23.47
N PRO A 302 -12.80 2.43 23.84
CA PRO A 302 -13.25 1.65 24.98
C PRO A 302 -12.82 0.19 24.88
N ARG A 303 -12.52 -0.43 26.03
CA ARG A 303 -12.11 -1.83 26.10
C ARG A 303 -13.15 -2.74 25.45
N GLU A 304 -12.68 -3.78 24.79
CA GLU A 304 -13.48 -4.83 24.13
C GLU A 304 -14.32 -4.40 22.92
N GLN A 305 -14.50 -3.09 22.68
CA GLN A 305 -15.26 -2.59 21.54
C GLN A 305 -14.42 -2.46 20.27
N ALA A 306 -13.09 -2.36 20.38
CA ALA A 306 -12.18 -2.30 19.24
C ALA A 306 -11.27 -3.53 19.20
N ARG A 307 -11.07 -4.10 18.01
CA ARG A 307 -10.18 -5.25 17.78
C ARG A 307 -9.29 -5.00 16.56
N LEU A 308 -8.01 -5.34 16.70
CA LEU A 308 -7.00 -5.21 15.64
C LEU A 308 -6.67 -6.58 15.04
N ILE A 309 -6.89 -6.71 13.73
CA ILE A 309 -6.52 -7.86 12.91
C ILE A 309 -5.26 -7.48 12.13
N ARG A 310 -4.14 -8.17 12.40
CA ARG A 310 -2.87 -7.98 11.68
C ARG A 310 -2.66 -9.09 10.67
N ILE A 311 -2.52 -8.71 9.40
CA ILE A 311 -2.25 -9.59 8.27
C ILE A 311 -0.83 -9.29 7.76
N ASN A 312 0.10 -10.20 8.05
CA ASN A 312 1.47 -10.10 7.58
C ASN A 312 2.15 -11.48 7.64
N PRO A 313 2.88 -11.92 6.60
CA PRO A 313 3.56 -13.22 6.62
C PRO A 313 4.60 -13.36 7.72
N GLU A 314 5.18 -12.24 8.19
CA GLU A 314 6.21 -12.19 9.23
C GLU A 314 5.66 -11.78 10.61
N ALA A 315 4.33 -11.63 10.76
CA ALA A 315 3.76 -11.20 12.04
C ALA A 315 3.83 -12.31 13.10
N GLU A 316 4.06 -11.89 14.34
CA GLU A 316 3.95 -12.72 15.53
C GLU A 316 2.79 -12.27 16.42
N ALA A 317 2.23 -13.17 17.22
CA ALA A 317 1.10 -12.84 18.12
C ALA A 317 1.48 -11.78 19.17
N THR A 318 2.75 -11.72 19.55
CA THR A 318 3.31 -10.74 20.49
C THR A 318 3.91 -9.52 19.81
N ASP A 319 3.65 -9.33 18.51
CA ASP A 319 4.19 -8.22 17.72
C ASP A 319 3.51 -6.90 18.11
N GLN A 320 3.83 -6.40 19.31
CA GLN A 320 3.52 -5.06 19.79
C GLN A 320 4.74 -4.19 19.58
N GLN A 321 4.62 -3.15 18.75
CA GLN A 321 5.75 -2.26 18.49
C GLN A 321 5.66 -0.96 19.29
N PHE A 322 4.46 -0.48 19.62
CA PHE A 322 4.27 0.82 20.27
C PHE A 322 3.34 0.77 21.48
N HIS A 323 2.05 0.48 21.29
CA HIS A 323 1.03 0.75 22.30
C HIS A 323 0.20 -0.47 22.70
N ALA A 324 -0.07 -1.40 21.78
CA ALA A 324 -0.84 -2.61 22.08
C ALA A 324 -0.57 -3.74 21.08
N PRO A 325 -0.67 -5.01 21.50
CA PRO A 325 -0.58 -6.13 20.58
C PRO A 325 -1.86 -6.25 19.72
N PRO A 326 -1.77 -6.88 18.54
CA PRO A 326 -2.95 -7.22 17.75
C PRO A 326 -3.87 -8.16 18.52
N SER A 327 -5.18 -8.02 18.30
CA SER A 327 -6.18 -8.95 18.85
C SER A 327 -6.12 -10.30 18.13
N VAL A 328 -5.83 -10.29 16.83
CA VAL A 328 -5.72 -11.48 15.97
C VAL A 328 -4.58 -11.28 14.99
N VAL A 329 -3.80 -12.33 14.75
CA VAL A 329 -2.76 -12.37 13.71
C VAL A 329 -3.09 -13.43 12.68
N VAL A 330 -3.00 -13.07 11.40
CA VAL A 330 -3.07 -14.00 10.27
C VAL A 330 -1.74 -13.96 9.53
N LYS A 331 -0.94 -15.01 9.69
CA LYS A 331 0.40 -15.14 9.11
C LYS A 331 0.34 -15.56 7.64
N ALA A 332 0.04 -14.61 6.76
CA ALA A 332 0.00 -14.83 5.32
C ALA A 332 0.17 -13.53 4.52
N GLY A 333 0.46 -13.68 3.22
CA GLY A 333 0.36 -12.59 2.25
C GLY A 333 -1.08 -12.06 2.14
N ALA A 334 -1.23 -10.82 1.67
CA ALA A 334 -2.49 -10.09 1.67
C ALA A 334 -3.60 -10.85 0.93
N ARG A 335 -3.31 -11.33 -0.29
CA ARG A 335 -4.30 -12.05 -1.12
C ARG A 335 -4.83 -13.30 -0.43
N VAL A 336 -3.95 -14.13 0.10
CA VAL A 336 -4.31 -15.42 0.72
C VAL A 336 -5.13 -15.18 2.00
N ALA A 337 -4.68 -14.25 2.85
CA ALA A 337 -5.37 -13.94 4.10
C ALA A 337 -6.77 -13.37 3.85
N LEU A 338 -6.90 -12.35 2.99
CA LEU A 338 -8.18 -11.70 2.70
C LEU A 338 -9.18 -12.69 2.11
N LYS A 339 -8.72 -13.57 1.21
CA LYS A 339 -9.54 -14.65 0.62
C LYS A 339 -10.05 -15.63 1.68
N SER A 340 -9.15 -16.08 2.55
CA SER A 340 -9.47 -17.05 3.61
C SER A 340 -10.46 -16.47 4.61
N ILE A 341 -10.23 -15.23 5.06
CA ILE A 341 -11.13 -14.51 5.97
C ILE A 341 -12.50 -14.30 5.32
N HIS A 342 -12.54 -13.89 4.05
CA HIS A 342 -13.80 -13.65 3.35
C HIS A 342 -14.61 -14.94 3.17
N MET A 343 -13.98 -16.04 2.77
CA MET A 343 -14.66 -17.33 2.68
C MET A 343 -15.26 -17.76 4.02
N GLN A 344 -14.50 -17.59 5.10
CA GLN A 344 -14.98 -17.92 6.45
C GLN A 344 -16.12 -17.00 6.90
N LEU A 345 -16.04 -15.71 6.58
CA LEU A 345 -17.11 -14.75 6.85
C LEU A 345 -18.41 -15.14 6.15
N GLU A 346 -18.36 -15.54 4.87
CA GLU A 346 -19.54 -15.95 4.11
C GLU A 346 -20.12 -17.29 4.60
N ARG A 347 -19.28 -18.25 5.01
CA ARG A 347 -19.72 -19.51 5.65
C ARG A 347 -20.51 -19.22 6.92
N SER A 348 -19.97 -18.40 7.82
CA SER A 348 -20.65 -18.05 9.08
C SER A 348 -21.99 -17.34 8.86
N ARG A 349 -22.15 -16.60 7.75
CA ARG A 349 -23.41 -15.94 7.40
C ARG A 349 -24.44 -16.91 6.84
N THR A 350 -24.01 -17.91 6.07
CA THR A 350 -24.90 -18.93 5.49
C THR A 350 -25.41 -19.89 6.57
N SER A 351 -24.58 -20.26 7.55
CA SER A 351 -24.99 -21.12 8.66
C SER A 351 -25.92 -20.44 9.69
N ALA A 352 -26.07 -19.11 9.62
CA ALA A 352 -26.92 -18.33 10.53
C ALA A 352 -28.30 -17.97 9.94
N GLN A 353 -28.55 -18.33 8.68
CA GLN A 353 -29.84 -18.18 8.00
C GLN A 353 -30.64 -19.48 8.03
#